data_AF-A0AAV6RU68-F1
#
_entry.id   AF-A0AAV6RU68-F1
#
_cell.length_a   1.000
_cell.length_b   1.000
_cell.length_c   1.000
_cell.angle_alpha   90.00
_cell.angle_beta   90.00
_cell.angle_gamma   90.00
#
_symmetry.space_group_name_H-M   'P 1'
#
loop_
_entity.id
_entity.type
_entity.pdbx_description
1 polymer ?
#
loop_
_entity_poly.entity_id
_entity_poly.type
_entity_poly.pdbx_seq_one_letter_code
_entity_poly.pdbx_strand_id
1 'polypeptide(L)'
;MPQVPVAVALQLALILSAVPAQYLISQWTGTNAAQRYHATTRLMRIWKDWRKSYLNATAWMDWADQQMSDVMSMVGMQQEVKMDSPPVETMLFDNDKGFFGASTTVRSPRPPFVFLRVGEVVRERKGNMVGVVVSWDPEMRAPSEWINKIYSSFEGNAAERTPHYKVLFGGPAGSSLMVAYLPQTQLERITGMRPDIPTLENYFTHFDGERFIMQPWLRELFPEDEVMDT
;
A
#
# COMPACT_ATOMS: atom_id res chain seq x y z
N MET A 1 14.34 -23.41 8.11
CA MET A 1 12.90 -23.14 8.31
C MET A 1 12.10 -24.34 7.82
N PRO A 2 11.11 -24.85 8.58
CA PRO A 2 10.32 -25.98 8.13
C PRO A 2 9.42 -25.53 6.97
N GLN A 3 9.65 -26.09 5.78
CA GLN A 3 8.81 -25.87 4.61
C GLN A 3 7.49 -26.61 4.84
N VAL A 4 6.37 -25.90 4.90
CA VAL A 4 5.06 -26.54 4.98
C VAL A 4 4.84 -27.28 3.65
N PRO A 5 4.73 -28.62 3.63
CA PRO A 5 4.53 -29.36 2.40
C PRO A 5 3.23 -28.90 1.73
N VAL A 6 3.20 -28.86 0.40
CA VAL A 6 1.98 -28.53 -0.38
C VAL A 6 0.80 -29.42 0.02
N ALA A 7 1.06 -30.67 0.39
CA ALA A 7 0.07 -31.59 0.93
C ALA A 7 -0.58 -31.10 2.24
N VAL A 8 0.20 -30.46 3.13
CA VAL A 8 -0.30 -29.92 4.40
C VAL A 8 -1.10 -28.65 4.15
N ALA A 9 -0.68 -27.79 3.21
CA ALA A 9 -1.46 -26.63 2.80
C ALA A 9 -2.82 -27.04 2.21
N LEU A 10 -2.84 -28.08 1.36
CA LEU A 10 -4.07 -28.65 0.81
C LEU A 10 -4.95 -29.25 1.91
N GLN A 11 -4.38 -30.00 2.86
CA GLN A 11 -5.13 -30.53 4.00
C GLN A 11 -5.73 -29.43 4.87
N LEU A 12 -4.99 -28.35 5.14
CA LEU A 12 -5.50 -27.22 5.91
C LEU A 12 -6.64 -26.50 5.19
N ALA A 13 -6.53 -26.29 3.86
CA ALA A 13 -7.62 -25.73 3.06
C ALA A 13 -8.87 -26.63 3.08
N LEU A 14 -8.68 -27.94 3.01
CA LEU A 14 -9.76 -28.93 3.10
C LEU A 14 -10.45 -28.90 4.48
N ILE A 15 -9.68 -28.78 5.55
CA ILE A 15 -10.22 -28.67 6.93
C ILE A 15 -10.94 -27.32 7.12
N LEU A 16 -10.38 -26.21 6.62
CA LEU A 16 -10.98 -24.89 6.73
C LEU A 16 -12.28 -24.77 5.91
N SER A 17 -12.38 -25.46 4.78
CA SER A 17 -13.60 -25.52 3.96
C SER A 17 -14.66 -26.47 4.52
N ALA A 18 -14.30 -27.40 5.41
CA ALA A 18 -15.22 -28.36 5.98
C ALA A 18 -16.29 -27.71 6.87
N VAL A 19 -15.95 -26.68 7.65
CA VAL A 19 -16.90 -25.99 8.55
C VAL A 19 -17.97 -25.21 7.77
N PRO A 20 -17.63 -24.39 6.75
CA PRO A 20 -18.62 -23.80 5.84
C PRO A 20 -19.45 -24.86 5.11
N ALA A 21 -18.83 -25.95 4.65
CA ALA A 21 -19.54 -27.02 3.96
C ALA A 21 -20.55 -27.72 4.88
N GLN A 22 -20.18 -28.01 6.13
CA GLN A 22 -21.06 -28.59 7.14
C GLN A 22 -22.23 -27.67 7.47
N TYR A 23 -21.99 -26.36 7.59
CA TYR A 23 -23.04 -25.36 7.80
C TYR A 23 -24.02 -25.31 6.62
N LEU A 24 -23.52 -25.34 5.39
CA LEU A 24 -24.35 -25.35 4.18
C LEU A 24 -25.19 -26.64 4.06
N ILE A 25 -24.58 -27.80 4.34
CA ILE A 25 -25.27 -29.10 4.33
C ILE A 25 -26.36 -29.14 5.41
N SER A 26 -26.08 -28.59 6.60
CA SER A 26 -27.06 -28.50 7.70
C SER A 26 -28.27 -27.65 7.33
N GLN A 27 -28.10 -26.56 6.56
CA GLN A 27 -29.22 -25.77 6.07
C GLN A 27 -30.06 -26.48 5.00
N TRP A 28 -29.46 -27.40 4.23
CA TRP A 28 -30.17 -28.16 3.19
C TRP A 28 -31.09 -29.24 3.78
N THR A 29 -30.83 -29.70 5.01
CA THR A 29 -31.56 -30.79 5.68
C THR A 29 -32.66 -30.32 6.65
N GLY A 30 -33.31 -29.19 6.37
CA GLY A 30 -34.47 -28.72 7.15
C GLY A 30 -35.71 -29.62 6.99
N THR A 31 -36.46 -29.88 8.05
CA THR A 31 -37.56 -30.87 8.05
C THR A 31 -38.77 -30.49 7.18
N ASN A 32 -38.97 -29.21 6.83
CA ASN A 32 -40.12 -28.73 6.03
C ASN A 32 -39.78 -28.47 4.55
N ALA A 33 -40.59 -29.01 3.62
CA ALA A 33 -40.36 -28.94 2.18
C ALA A 33 -40.46 -27.51 1.61
N ALA A 34 -41.36 -26.68 2.14
CA ALA A 34 -41.53 -25.29 1.70
C ALA A 34 -40.32 -24.40 2.09
N GLN A 35 -39.76 -24.60 3.29
CA GLN A 35 -38.56 -23.88 3.73
C GLN A 35 -37.32 -24.28 2.92
N ARG A 36 -37.18 -25.56 2.57
CA ARG A 36 -36.11 -26.04 1.67
C ARG A 36 -36.18 -25.37 0.30
N TYR A 37 -37.38 -25.24 -0.28
CA TYR A 37 -37.56 -24.58 -1.57
C TYR A 37 -37.20 -23.09 -1.53
N HIS A 38 -37.57 -22.37 -0.46
CA HIS A 38 -37.21 -20.96 -0.31
C HIS A 38 -35.71 -20.75 -0.03
N ALA A 39 -35.06 -21.67 0.70
CA ALA A 39 -33.61 -21.63 0.93
C ALA A 39 -32.83 -21.92 -0.36
N THR A 40 -33.24 -22.92 -1.15
CA THR A 40 -32.57 -23.28 -2.41
C THR A 40 -32.73 -22.20 -3.47
N THR A 41 -33.90 -21.57 -3.59
CA THR A 41 -34.12 -20.47 -4.55
C THR A 41 -33.33 -19.21 -4.16
N ARG A 42 -33.22 -18.90 -2.87
CA ARG A 42 -32.38 -17.78 -2.37
C ARG A 42 -30.90 -18.03 -2.64
N LEU A 43 -30.41 -19.25 -2.39
CA LEU A 43 -29.03 -19.63 -2.66
C LEU A 43 -28.72 -19.70 -4.15
N MET A 44 -29.63 -20.19 -5.00
CA MET A 44 -29.44 -20.16 -6.46
C MET A 44 -29.36 -18.74 -7.00
N ARG A 45 -30.11 -17.79 -6.42
CA ARG A 45 -30.00 -16.36 -6.75
C ARG A 45 -28.65 -15.80 -6.32
N ILE A 46 -28.23 -16.05 -5.08
CA ILE A 46 -26.92 -15.62 -4.56
C ILE A 46 -25.78 -16.24 -5.40
N TRP A 47 -25.88 -17.51 -5.77
CA TRP A 47 -24.91 -18.19 -6.62
C TRP A 47 -24.87 -17.64 -8.04
N LYS A 48 -26.03 -17.28 -8.61
CA LYS A 48 -26.13 -16.67 -9.94
C LYS A 48 -25.55 -15.25 -9.95
N ASP A 49 -25.78 -14.49 -8.88
CA ASP A 49 -25.23 -13.14 -8.70
C ASP A 49 -23.72 -13.21 -8.42
N TRP A 50 -23.29 -14.15 -7.58
CA TRP A 50 -21.88 -14.42 -7.29
C TRP A 50 -21.11 -14.92 -8.51
N ARG A 51 -21.68 -15.83 -9.31
CA ARG A 51 -21.07 -16.28 -10.58
C ARG A 51 -20.93 -15.12 -11.58
N LYS A 52 -21.88 -14.19 -11.61
CA LYS A 52 -21.81 -13.02 -12.51
C LYS A 52 -20.77 -11.99 -12.06
N SER A 53 -20.57 -11.77 -10.76
CA SER A 53 -19.63 -10.76 -10.27
C SER A 53 -18.23 -11.30 -9.93
N TYR A 54 -18.11 -12.53 -9.44
CA TYR A 54 -16.84 -13.12 -8.96
C TYR A 54 -16.24 -14.16 -9.90
N LEU A 55 -17.04 -14.82 -10.76
CA LEU A 55 -16.55 -15.77 -11.77
C LEU A 55 -16.59 -15.18 -13.19
N ASN A 56 -16.41 -13.86 -13.31
CA ASN A 56 -16.09 -13.29 -14.61
C ASN A 56 -14.64 -13.65 -14.93
N ALA A 57 -14.46 -14.78 -15.63
CA ALA A 57 -13.16 -15.36 -15.91
C ALA A 57 -12.22 -14.38 -16.64
N THR A 58 -12.77 -13.45 -17.45
CA THR A 58 -11.95 -12.39 -18.05
C THR A 58 -11.53 -11.37 -17.01
N ALA A 59 -12.38 -10.93 -16.09
CA ALA A 59 -11.97 -10.00 -15.04
C ALA A 59 -10.96 -10.61 -14.05
N TRP A 60 -11.03 -11.92 -13.77
CA TRP A 60 -10.01 -12.61 -12.96
C TRP A 60 -8.72 -12.90 -13.73
N MET A 61 -8.79 -13.18 -15.03
CA MET A 61 -7.59 -13.32 -15.89
C MET A 61 -6.95 -11.96 -16.15
N ASP A 62 -7.73 -10.93 -16.45
CA ASP A 62 -7.27 -9.55 -16.61
C ASP A 62 -6.72 -9.03 -15.27
N TRP A 63 -7.38 -9.28 -14.13
CA TRP A 63 -6.82 -8.95 -12.82
C TRP A 63 -5.55 -9.77 -12.52
N ALA A 64 -5.53 -11.07 -12.78
CA ALA A 64 -4.36 -11.91 -12.52
C ALA A 64 -3.18 -11.51 -13.42
N ASP A 65 -3.41 -11.29 -14.71
CA ASP A 65 -2.42 -10.83 -15.69
C ASP A 65 -1.99 -9.40 -15.39
N GLN A 66 -2.90 -8.52 -14.97
CA GLN A 66 -2.58 -7.14 -14.59
C GLN A 66 -1.80 -7.09 -13.28
N GLN A 67 -2.16 -7.90 -12.26
CA GLN A 67 -1.36 -8.07 -11.05
C GLN A 67 0.00 -8.72 -11.36
N MET A 68 0.06 -9.70 -12.27
CA MET A 68 1.33 -10.32 -12.69
C MET A 68 2.19 -9.32 -13.48
N SER A 69 1.58 -8.47 -14.30
CA SER A 69 2.26 -7.46 -15.13
C SER A 69 2.64 -6.20 -14.37
N ASP A 70 1.87 -5.79 -13.36
CA ASP A 70 2.20 -4.68 -12.47
C ASP A 70 3.32 -5.10 -11.52
N VAL A 71 3.33 -6.37 -11.07
CA VAL A 71 4.47 -6.94 -10.33
C VAL A 71 5.71 -7.09 -11.23
N MET A 72 5.54 -7.51 -12.50
CA MET A 72 6.64 -7.62 -13.48
C MET A 72 7.14 -6.28 -14.05
N SER A 73 6.33 -5.22 -14.03
CA SER A 73 6.71 -3.90 -14.56
C SER A 73 7.19 -2.95 -13.46
N MET A 74 6.70 -3.09 -12.23
CA MET A 74 7.22 -2.35 -11.06
C MET A 74 8.59 -2.90 -10.60
N VAL A 75 8.89 -4.15 -10.95
CA VAL A 75 10.21 -4.77 -10.77
C VAL A 75 10.74 -5.10 -12.15
N GLY A 76 11.51 -4.19 -12.77
CA GLY A 76 12.21 -4.43 -14.04
C GLY A 76 13.29 -5.52 -13.91
N MET A 77 12.89 -6.76 -13.65
CA MET A 77 13.74 -7.92 -13.46
C MET A 77 13.10 -9.12 -14.14
N GLN A 78 13.61 -9.43 -15.34
CA GLN A 78 13.66 -10.79 -15.85
C GLN A 78 14.54 -11.64 -14.92
N GLN A 79 14.08 -11.98 -13.71
CA GLN A 79 14.55 -13.14 -12.95
C GLN A 79 13.66 -13.35 -11.72
N GLU A 80 13.04 -14.52 -11.63
CA GLU A 80 12.27 -14.97 -10.46
C GLU A 80 13.10 -14.89 -9.17
N VAL A 81 12.75 -13.97 -8.27
CA VAL A 81 13.08 -14.11 -6.84
C VAL A 81 11.82 -13.79 -6.05
N LYS A 82 11.24 -14.82 -5.44
CA LYS A 82 10.14 -14.73 -4.48
C LYS A 82 10.58 -13.82 -3.32
N MET A 83 10.08 -12.59 -3.30
CA MET A 83 10.63 -11.49 -2.53
C MET A 83 9.70 -11.16 -1.34
N ASP A 84 9.99 -11.67 -0.14
CA ASP A 84 9.25 -11.34 1.11
C ASP A 84 9.45 -9.86 1.51
N SER A 85 8.66 -8.93 0.96
CA SER A 85 8.67 -7.51 1.31
C SER A 85 8.49 -7.32 2.83
N PRO A 86 9.13 -6.32 3.48
CA PRO A 86 8.71 -5.96 4.83
C PRO A 86 7.22 -5.63 4.79
N PRO A 87 6.46 -5.97 5.83
CA PRO A 87 5.03 -5.81 5.81
C PRO A 87 4.71 -4.33 5.61
N VAL A 88 3.89 -4.04 4.58
CA VAL A 88 3.35 -2.72 4.24
C VAL A 88 2.83 -2.00 5.49
N GLU A 89 2.35 -2.76 6.48
CA GLU A 89 1.98 -2.31 7.82
C GLU A 89 3.09 -1.50 8.53
N THR A 90 4.36 -1.90 8.47
CA THR A 90 5.47 -1.18 9.13
C THR A 90 5.79 0.15 8.45
N MET A 91 5.48 0.30 7.17
CA MET A 91 5.62 1.58 6.45
C MET A 91 4.39 2.48 6.66
N LEU A 92 3.21 1.88 6.81
CA LEU A 92 1.95 2.57 7.07
C LEU A 92 1.93 3.19 8.46
N PHE A 93 2.25 2.40 9.49
CA PHE A 93 2.12 2.79 10.90
C PHE A 93 3.41 3.37 11.46
N ASP A 94 3.25 4.19 12.50
CA ASP A 94 4.36 4.64 13.31
C ASP A 94 5.09 3.45 13.92
N ASN A 95 6.41 3.56 14.02
CA ASN A 95 7.24 2.54 14.63
C ASN A 95 8.19 3.15 15.64
N ASP A 96 8.44 2.43 16.74
CA ASP A 96 9.30 2.88 17.84
C ASP A 96 10.76 3.15 17.40
N LYS A 97 11.14 2.65 16.22
CA LYS A 97 12.49 2.78 15.65
C LYS A 97 12.65 4.02 14.77
N GLY A 98 11.57 4.75 14.47
CA GLY A 98 11.57 5.93 13.62
C GLY A 98 12.00 5.67 12.16
N PHE A 99 11.86 4.43 11.67
CA PHE A 99 12.14 4.09 10.27
C PHE A 99 11.06 4.60 9.33
N PHE A 100 11.41 4.72 8.05
CA PHE A 100 10.50 5.10 6.98
C PHE A 100 9.79 6.44 7.22
N GLY A 101 10.50 7.42 7.79
CA GLY A 101 9.93 8.72 8.12
C GLY A 101 8.95 8.72 9.29
N ALA A 102 8.93 7.68 10.15
CA ALA A 102 8.06 7.59 11.32
C ALA A 102 8.68 8.15 12.61
N SER A 103 9.81 8.84 12.53
CA SER A 103 10.47 9.39 13.71
C SER A 103 9.68 10.57 14.28
N THR A 104 9.43 10.55 15.58
CA THR A 104 8.73 11.60 16.33
C THR A 104 9.63 12.79 16.71
N THR A 105 10.88 12.82 16.23
CA THR A 105 11.80 13.94 16.47
C THR A 105 11.41 15.14 15.62
N VAL A 106 11.28 16.31 16.25
CA VAL A 106 11.07 17.58 15.55
C VAL A 106 12.17 17.82 14.52
N ARG A 107 11.78 18.17 13.30
CA ARG A 107 12.67 18.40 12.16
C ARG A 107 12.98 19.88 12.00
N SER A 108 13.81 20.39 12.89
CA SER A 108 14.31 21.77 12.85
C SER A 108 15.79 21.82 13.31
N PRO A 109 16.67 22.51 12.57
CA PRO A 109 16.40 23.17 11.28
C PRO A 109 16.20 22.17 10.14
N ARG A 110 15.37 22.52 9.15
CA ARG A 110 15.24 21.74 7.91
C ARG A 110 16.55 21.85 7.13
N PRO A 111 17.22 20.73 6.79
CA PRO A 111 18.45 20.80 6.01
C PRO A 111 18.19 21.36 4.60
N PRO A 112 19.08 22.21 4.06
CA PRO A 112 18.84 22.91 2.79
C PRO A 112 18.76 21.97 1.57
N PHE A 113 19.28 20.75 1.68
CA PHE A 113 19.25 19.74 0.63
C PHE A 113 17.96 18.90 0.61
N VAL A 114 17.08 19.06 1.60
CA VAL A 114 15.72 18.49 1.62
C VAL A 114 14.79 19.47 0.88
N PHE A 115 14.50 19.16 -0.38
CA PHE A 115 13.81 20.10 -1.28
C PHE A 115 12.30 19.99 -1.25
N LEU A 116 11.76 18.80 -1.02
CA LEU A 116 10.32 18.57 -0.95
C LEU A 116 9.84 18.76 0.48
N ARG A 117 8.61 19.25 0.62
CA ARG A 117 7.99 19.56 1.92
C ARG A 117 6.81 18.65 2.17
N VAL A 118 6.51 18.41 3.44
CA VAL A 118 5.30 17.71 3.85
C VAL A 118 4.07 18.45 3.33
N GLY A 119 3.14 17.70 2.73
CA GLY A 119 1.94 18.19 2.09
C GLY A 119 2.09 18.47 0.59
N GLU A 120 3.30 18.48 0.04
CA GLU A 120 3.49 18.67 -1.40
C GLU A 120 3.00 17.46 -2.21
N VAL A 121 2.42 17.77 -3.36
CA VAL A 121 2.00 16.78 -4.35
C VAL A 121 3.20 16.47 -5.25
N VAL A 122 3.48 15.18 -5.41
CA VAL A 122 4.64 14.69 -6.15
C VAL A 122 4.22 13.63 -7.16
N ARG A 123 5.00 13.53 -8.24
CA ARG A 123 4.97 12.43 -9.19
C ARG A 123 6.21 11.57 -8.99
N GLU A 124 6.02 10.27 -8.87
CA GLU A 124 7.10 9.29 -8.90
C GLU A 124 7.53 9.03 -10.34
N ARG A 125 8.83 9.18 -10.63
CA ARG A 125 9.35 9.30 -12.00
C ARG A 125 9.26 8.00 -12.82
N LYS A 126 9.33 6.82 -12.22
CA LYS A 126 9.37 5.54 -12.95
C LYS A 126 7.97 5.03 -13.28
N GLY A 127 7.09 4.99 -12.29
CA GLY A 127 5.71 4.52 -12.36
C GLY A 127 4.69 5.62 -12.69
N ASN A 128 5.12 6.88 -12.77
CA ASN A 128 4.27 8.03 -13.09
C ASN A 128 3.05 8.16 -12.14
N MET A 129 3.21 7.73 -10.90
CA MET A 129 2.16 7.76 -9.88
C MET A 129 2.16 9.11 -9.17
N VAL A 130 0.98 9.65 -8.88
CA VAL A 130 0.83 10.89 -8.12
C VAL A 130 0.55 10.57 -6.66
N GLY A 131 1.32 11.20 -5.77
CA GLY A 131 1.22 11.02 -4.33
C GLY A 131 1.42 12.31 -3.55
N VAL A 132 1.30 12.21 -2.24
CA VAL A 132 1.49 13.31 -1.29
C VAL A 132 2.57 12.95 -0.29
N VAL A 133 3.53 13.85 -0.08
CA VAL A 133 4.59 13.68 0.91
C VAL A 133 4.01 13.82 2.31
N VAL A 134 4.13 12.81 3.16
CA VAL A 134 3.65 12.84 4.56
C VAL A 134 4.76 12.95 5.59
N SER A 135 5.99 12.55 5.24
CA SER A 135 7.17 12.77 6.07
C SER A 135 8.45 12.65 5.26
N TRP A 136 9.55 13.12 5.83
CA TRP A 136 10.88 13.01 5.24
C TRP A 136 11.95 12.68 6.28
N ASP A 137 13.02 12.04 5.82
CA ASP A 137 14.27 11.89 6.53
C ASP A 137 15.41 12.52 5.70
N PRO A 138 16.39 13.18 6.35
CA PRO A 138 17.51 13.81 5.64
C PRO A 138 18.43 12.78 4.97
N GLU A 139 18.46 11.58 5.51
CA GLU A 139 19.16 10.40 5.00
C GLU A 139 18.27 9.18 5.20
N MET A 140 18.52 8.11 4.45
CA MET A 140 17.72 6.90 4.53
C MET A 140 17.69 6.32 5.94
N ARG A 141 16.49 6.13 6.50
CA ARG A 141 16.27 5.43 7.77
C ARG A 141 15.39 4.22 7.57
N ALA A 142 16.02 3.07 7.33
CA ALA A 142 15.35 1.78 7.16
C ALA A 142 16.17 0.63 7.76
N PRO A 143 15.55 -0.53 8.07
CA PRO A 143 16.28 -1.72 8.49
C PRO A 143 17.33 -2.13 7.45
N SER A 144 18.54 -2.51 7.88
CA SER A 144 19.62 -2.91 6.96
C SER A 144 19.24 -4.07 6.03
N GLU A 145 18.38 -4.99 6.49
CA GLU A 145 17.85 -6.08 5.66
C GLU A 145 17.01 -5.55 4.49
N TRP A 146 16.23 -4.49 4.71
CA TRP A 146 15.45 -3.84 3.66
C TRP A 146 16.36 -3.10 2.69
N ILE A 147 17.34 -2.35 3.21
CA ILE A 147 18.31 -1.60 2.41
C ILE A 147 19.06 -2.55 1.47
N ASN A 148 19.64 -3.61 2.01
CA ASN A 148 20.37 -4.61 1.26
C ASN A 148 19.50 -5.28 0.20
N LYS A 149 18.19 -5.36 0.43
CA LYS A 149 17.23 -5.99 -0.47
C LYS A 149 16.74 -5.08 -1.59
N ILE A 150 16.55 -3.78 -1.32
CA ILE A 150 16.10 -2.81 -2.32
C ILE A 150 17.27 -2.32 -3.17
N TYR A 151 18.46 -2.20 -2.59
CA TYR A 151 19.65 -1.66 -3.24
C TYR A 151 20.71 -2.74 -3.56
N SER A 152 20.33 -4.03 -3.57
CA SER A 152 21.27 -5.12 -3.87
C SER A 152 21.80 -5.11 -5.31
N SER A 153 21.10 -4.45 -6.24
CA SER A 153 21.38 -4.58 -7.67
C SER A 153 21.84 -3.32 -8.41
N PHE A 154 21.59 -2.09 -7.96
CA PHE A 154 22.10 -0.88 -8.61
C PHE A 154 22.15 0.32 -7.65
N GLU A 155 23.21 1.13 -7.77
CA GLU A 155 23.50 2.36 -7.00
C GLU A 155 23.80 2.18 -5.50
N GLY A 156 24.88 1.44 -5.21
CA GLY A 156 25.47 1.37 -3.88
C GLY A 156 25.90 2.75 -3.33
N ASN A 157 25.61 2.98 -2.06
CA ASN A 157 26.00 4.13 -1.21
C ASN A 157 25.42 5.52 -1.55
N ALA A 158 25.09 5.81 -2.81
CA ALA A 158 24.63 7.16 -3.19
C ALA A 158 23.22 7.45 -2.68
N ALA A 159 22.31 6.47 -2.75
CA ALA A 159 20.94 6.64 -2.27
C ALA A 159 20.90 6.84 -0.75
N GLU A 160 21.74 6.16 0.03
CA GLU A 160 21.65 6.19 1.50
C GLU A 160 21.79 7.61 2.09
N ARG A 161 22.61 8.44 1.45
CA ARG A 161 22.89 9.82 1.87
C ARG A 161 21.99 10.87 1.20
N THR A 162 20.93 10.43 0.53
CA THR A 162 19.93 11.34 -0.03
C THR A 162 18.71 11.43 0.86
N PRO A 163 18.00 12.57 0.86
CA PRO A 163 16.72 12.67 1.51
C PRO A 163 15.76 11.61 1.01
N HIS A 164 15.07 10.98 1.94
CA HIS A 164 14.05 9.98 1.68
C HIS A 164 12.69 10.46 2.17
N TYR A 165 11.66 10.16 1.41
CA TYR A 165 10.31 10.66 1.64
C TYR A 165 9.34 9.50 1.80
N LYS A 166 8.49 9.56 2.83
CA LYS A 166 7.29 8.73 2.92
C LYS A 166 6.20 9.40 2.10
N VAL A 167 5.73 8.72 1.06
CA VAL A 167 4.74 9.24 0.12
C VAL A 167 3.54 8.31 0.12
N LEU A 168 2.34 8.91 0.24
CA LEU A 168 1.07 8.22 0.08
C LEU A 168 0.60 8.36 -1.37
N PHE A 169 0.18 7.25 -1.97
CA PHE A 169 -0.37 7.17 -3.33
C PHE A 169 -1.78 6.59 -3.30
N GLY A 170 -2.62 7.05 -4.21
CA GLY A 170 -3.89 6.36 -4.51
C GLY A 170 -3.59 5.05 -5.22
N GLY A 171 -4.18 3.95 -4.76
CA GLY A 171 -4.03 2.66 -5.41
C GLY A 171 -5.03 2.46 -6.57
N PRO A 172 -4.92 1.34 -7.30
CA PRO A 172 -5.71 1.10 -8.53
C PRO A 172 -7.21 0.96 -8.30
N ALA A 173 -7.61 0.52 -7.10
CA ALA A 173 -8.99 0.60 -6.65
C ALA A 173 -9.16 1.96 -5.98
N GLY A 174 -10.19 2.74 -6.30
CA GLY A 174 -10.36 4.11 -5.76
C GLY A 174 -10.42 4.24 -4.23
N SER A 175 -10.34 3.14 -3.49
CA SER A 175 -10.22 3.09 -2.02
C SER A 175 -8.91 2.46 -1.51
N SER A 176 -8.00 2.00 -2.38
CA SER A 176 -6.73 1.43 -1.96
C SER A 176 -5.69 2.53 -1.76
N LEU A 177 -4.83 2.33 -0.76
CA LEU A 177 -3.74 3.21 -0.39
C LEU A 177 -2.44 2.46 -0.63
N MET A 178 -1.49 3.10 -1.29
CA MET A 178 -0.12 2.61 -1.41
C MET A 178 0.82 3.57 -0.69
N VAL A 179 1.83 3.03 -0.01
CA VAL A 179 2.85 3.82 0.68
C VAL A 179 4.20 3.41 0.15
N ALA A 180 5.01 4.40 -0.19
CA ALA A 180 6.39 4.16 -0.56
C ALA A 180 7.34 5.05 0.24
N TYR A 181 8.55 4.54 0.42
CA TYR A 181 9.67 5.29 0.99
C TYR A 181 10.72 5.45 -0.10
N LEU A 182 10.80 6.66 -0.67
CA LEU A 182 11.48 6.92 -1.94
C LEU A 182 12.57 7.99 -1.78
N PRO A 183 13.71 7.87 -2.48
CA PRO A 183 14.72 8.91 -2.50
C PRO A 183 14.24 10.14 -3.27
N GLN A 184 14.74 11.32 -2.91
CA GLN A 184 14.44 12.59 -3.57
C GLN A 184 14.57 12.55 -5.09
N THR A 185 15.56 11.81 -5.60
CA THR A 185 15.89 11.70 -7.03
C THR A 185 14.78 11.04 -7.85
N GLN A 186 13.88 10.29 -7.22
CA GLN A 186 12.75 9.61 -7.86
C GLN A 186 11.45 10.41 -7.82
N LEU A 187 11.45 11.57 -7.16
CA LEU A 187 10.28 12.41 -7.01
C LEU A 187 10.40 13.70 -7.82
N GLU A 188 9.25 14.17 -8.29
CA GLU A 188 9.10 15.46 -8.97
C GLU A 188 7.91 16.19 -8.36
N ARG A 189 8.10 17.44 -7.93
CA ARG A 189 6.99 18.28 -7.45
C ARG A 189 6.04 18.59 -8.61
N ILE A 190 4.75 18.46 -8.37
CA ILE A 190 3.70 18.90 -9.30
C ILE A 190 2.74 19.85 -8.59
N THR A 191 2.15 20.78 -9.35
CA THR A 191 1.23 21.82 -8.83
C THR A 191 -0.10 21.81 -9.58
N GLY A 192 -1.15 22.37 -8.99
CA GLY A 192 -2.45 22.53 -9.64
C GLY A 192 -3.27 21.24 -9.76
N MET A 193 -2.88 20.17 -9.06
CA MET A 193 -3.61 18.91 -8.99
C MET A 193 -3.83 18.53 -7.53
N ARG A 194 -5.08 18.21 -7.17
CA ARG A 194 -5.43 17.61 -5.89
C ARG A 194 -5.69 16.11 -6.10
N PRO A 195 -4.77 15.21 -5.73
CA PRO A 195 -5.06 13.78 -5.77
C PRO A 195 -6.10 13.39 -4.72
N ASP A 196 -6.93 12.41 -5.05
CA ASP A 196 -7.87 11.78 -4.12
C ASP A 196 -7.25 10.51 -3.58
N ILE A 197 -6.71 10.59 -2.35
CA ILE A 197 -6.01 9.50 -1.70
C ILE A 197 -6.68 9.27 -0.34
N PRO A 198 -7.12 8.04 -0.04
CA PRO A 198 -7.71 7.72 1.25
C PRO A 198 -6.76 8.09 2.40
N THR A 199 -7.31 8.47 3.56
CA THR A 199 -6.56 8.72 4.81
C THR A 199 -5.69 9.97 4.85
N LEU A 200 -5.65 10.79 3.78
CA LEU A 200 -4.95 12.09 3.82
C LEU A 200 -5.50 13.00 4.92
N GLU A 201 -6.78 12.88 5.23
CA GLU A 201 -7.44 13.60 6.32
C GLU A 201 -6.82 13.33 7.69
N ASN A 202 -6.06 12.24 7.88
CA ASN A 202 -5.34 11.96 9.13
C ASN A 202 -4.08 12.83 9.30
N TYR A 203 -3.51 13.29 8.18
CA TYR A 203 -2.26 14.07 8.13
C TYR A 203 -2.52 15.55 7.82
N PHE A 204 -3.58 15.84 7.07
CA PHE A 204 -3.85 17.15 6.51
C PHE A 204 -5.27 17.62 6.80
N THR A 205 -5.43 18.93 6.93
CA THR A 205 -6.73 19.57 7.19
C THR A 205 -7.48 19.86 5.90
N HIS A 206 -6.80 20.43 4.90
CA HIS A 206 -7.36 20.80 3.60
C HIS A 206 -6.26 20.96 2.56
N PHE A 207 -6.66 21.13 1.30
CA PHE A 207 -5.78 21.48 0.19
C PHE A 207 -5.91 22.98 -0.08
N ASP A 208 -4.81 23.72 -0.12
CA ASP A 208 -4.80 25.19 -0.29
C ASP A 208 -4.81 25.66 -1.76
N GLY A 209 -4.75 24.71 -2.71
CA GLY A 209 -4.64 24.98 -4.14
C GLY A 209 -3.27 24.59 -4.72
N GLU A 210 -2.24 24.54 -3.90
CA GLU A 210 -0.87 24.16 -4.27
C GLU A 210 -0.42 22.88 -3.56
N ARG A 211 -0.77 22.73 -2.27
CA ARG A 211 -0.36 21.63 -1.40
C ARG A 211 -1.40 21.34 -0.32
N PHE A 212 -1.17 20.28 0.44
CA PHE A 212 -1.98 19.96 1.61
C PHE A 212 -1.46 20.65 2.88
N ILE A 213 -2.37 21.27 3.63
CA ILE A 213 -2.05 21.95 4.89
C ILE A 213 -2.03 20.94 6.03
N MET A 214 -0.90 20.84 6.71
CA MET A 214 -0.66 19.91 7.81
C MET A 214 -1.67 20.07 8.95
N GLN A 215 -2.03 18.96 9.58
CA GLN A 215 -2.67 18.98 10.90
C GLN A 215 -1.74 19.55 11.98
N PRO A 216 -2.28 20.05 13.11
CA PRO A 216 -1.47 20.64 14.17
C PRO A 216 -0.33 19.75 14.67
N TRP A 217 -0.59 18.45 14.87
CA TRP A 217 0.41 17.50 15.35
C TRP A 217 1.56 17.30 14.34
N LEU A 218 1.26 17.33 13.04
CA LEU A 218 2.27 17.14 11.99
C LEU A 218 3.10 18.41 11.80
N ARG A 219 2.47 19.59 11.98
CA ARG A 219 3.16 20.89 12.03
C ARG A 219 4.18 20.96 13.18
N GLU A 220 3.86 20.41 14.35
CA GLU A 220 4.81 20.35 15.47
C GLU A 220 6.07 19.52 15.13
N LEU A 221 5.93 18.52 14.26
CA LEU A 221 7.05 17.70 13.78
C LEU A 221 7.83 18.35 12.64
N PHE A 222 7.17 19.09 11.75
CA PHE A 222 7.76 19.72 10.56
C PHE A 222 7.47 21.24 10.51
N PRO A 223 7.93 22.03 11.50
CA PRO A 223 7.53 23.43 11.65
C PRO A 223 7.96 24.32 10.48
N GLU A 224 9.07 23.99 9.81
CA GLU A 224 9.64 24.77 8.71
C GLU A 224 9.07 24.41 7.34
N ASP A 225 8.29 23.33 7.24
CA ASP A 225 7.69 22.90 5.97
C ASP A 225 6.49 23.76 5.59
N GLU A 226 5.80 24.37 6.56
CA GLU A 226 4.66 25.28 6.34
C GLU A 226 5.11 26.66 5.84
N VAL A 227 6.29 27.12 6.22
CA VAL A 227 6.78 28.47 5.87
C VAL A 227 7.50 28.44 4.53
N MET A 228 6.89 29.01 3.47
CA MET A 228 7.58 29.16 2.19
C MET A 228 8.88 29.94 2.38
N ASP A 229 9.97 29.48 1.75
CA ASP A 229 11.25 30.20 1.77
C ASP A 229 11.02 31.54 1.03
N THR A 230 10.93 32.63 1.80
CA THR A 230 10.79 34.02 1.31
C THR A 230 12.08 34.51 0.67
#